data_AF-A0AAJ7WKB8-F1
#
_entry.id   AF-A0AAJ7WKB8-F1
#
_cell.length_a   1.000
_cell.length_b   1.000
_cell.length_c   1.000
_cell.angle_alpha   90.00
_cell.angle_beta   90.00
_cell.angle_gamma   90.00
#
_symmetry.space_group_name_H-M   'P 1'
#
loop_
_entity.id
_entity.type
_entity.pdbx_description
1 polymer ?
#
loop_
_entity_poly.entity_id
_entity_poly.type
_entity_poly.pdbx_seq_one_letter_code
_entity_poly.pdbx_strand_id
1 'polypeptide(L)'
;MHALALRALSQGREGVDGEVFYCYDDSPRLSYEDFNMEILSLCGVRMLRWLRVPPLLVRLLGAFNDALRAALAALGVAYGPPLLTRYTAAIALTVFSVDTDKAARLFGYAPRYSWPQARDRTAAWVRTLGGGGGDCCIGKVTTAAAAIIATRYY
;
A
#
# COMPACT_ATOMS: atom_id res chain seq x y z
N MET A 1 11.66 6.98 9.50
CA MET A 1 12.83 6.38 8.82
C MET A 1 13.73 7.42 8.18
N HIS A 2 13.26 8.19 7.20
CA HIS A 2 14.10 9.19 6.51
C HIS A 2 14.80 10.18 7.46
N ALA A 3 14.14 10.64 8.54
CA ALA A 3 14.76 11.52 9.53
C ALA A 3 15.90 10.85 10.33
N LEU A 4 15.79 9.54 10.62
CA LEU A 4 16.84 8.79 11.32
C LEU A 4 18.04 8.55 10.42
N ALA A 5 17.80 8.21 9.15
CA ALA A 5 18.85 8.06 8.14
C ALA A 5 19.60 9.39 7.94
N LEU A 6 18.87 10.49 7.76
CA LEU A 6 19.46 11.83 7.62
C LEU A 6 20.29 12.23 8.85
N ARG A 7 19.77 11.99 10.05
CA ARG A 7 20.51 12.24 11.30
C ARG A 7 21.81 11.43 11.34
N ALA A 8 21.77 10.15 11.01
CA ALA A 8 22.95 9.30 11.04
C ALA A 8 24.00 9.70 10.01
N LEU A 9 23.57 10.13 8.80
CA LEU A 9 24.46 10.73 7.81
C LEU A 9 25.11 12.00 8.34
N SER A 10 24.33 12.90 8.95
CA SER A 10 24.86 14.15 9.52
C SER A 10 25.85 13.93 10.67
N GLN A 11 25.77 12.77 11.33
CA GLN A 11 26.66 12.37 12.42
C GLN A 11 27.88 11.58 11.93
N GLY A 12 28.07 11.43 10.61
CA GLY A 12 29.20 10.69 10.03
C GLY A 12 29.16 9.19 10.28
N ARG A 13 27.97 8.60 10.48
CA ARG A 13 27.85 7.17 10.76
C ARG A 13 28.16 6.35 9.51
N GLU A 14 29.16 5.48 9.60
CA GLU A 14 29.56 4.59 8.50
C GLU A 14 28.45 3.59 8.14
N GLY A 15 28.42 3.18 6.86
CA GLY A 15 27.46 2.20 6.35
C GLY A 15 26.03 2.72 6.19
N VAL A 16 25.83 4.04 6.18
CA VAL A 16 24.53 4.68 5.91
C VAL A 16 24.45 5.26 4.50
N ASP A 17 25.58 5.71 3.95
CA ASP A 17 25.63 6.27 2.61
C ASP A 17 25.39 5.20 1.53
N GLY A 18 24.66 5.56 0.47
CA GLY A 18 24.25 4.64 -0.60
C GLY A 18 23.23 3.55 -0.20
N GLU A 19 22.81 3.50 1.07
CA GLU A 19 21.90 2.46 1.57
C GLU A 19 20.42 2.85 1.47
N VAL A 20 19.56 1.87 1.15
CA VAL A 20 18.11 2.05 1.06
C VAL A 20 17.40 1.51 2.30
N PHE A 21 16.76 2.35 3.11
CA PHE A 21 16.06 1.92 4.32
C PHE A 21 14.55 1.90 4.16
N TYR A 22 13.92 0.81 4.61
CA TYR A 22 12.46 0.66 4.66
C TYR A 22 11.93 0.96 6.07
N CYS A 23 10.61 1.10 6.23
CA CYS A 23 9.99 1.06 7.55
C CYS A 23 9.85 -0.40 7.97
N TYR A 24 10.55 -0.79 9.03
CA TYR A 24 10.53 -2.15 9.57
C TYR A 24 9.48 -2.24 10.69
N ASP A 25 8.71 -3.31 10.68
CA ASP A 25 7.83 -3.68 11.78
C ASP A 25 7.72 -5.20 11.87
N ASP A 26 7.08 -5.67 12.92
CA ASP A 26 6.83 -7.11 13.14
C ASP A 26 5.52 -7.56 12.47
N SER A 27 5.11 -6.87 11.40
CA SER A 27 3.90 -7.26 10.68
C SER A 27 4.12 -8.58 9.92
N PRO A 28 3.06 -9.39 9.74
CA PRO A 28 3.20 -10.68 9.09
C PRO A 28 3.52 -10.53 7.60
N ARG A 29 4.40 -11.40 7.09
CA ARG A 29 4.74 -11.47 5.67
C ARG A 29 3.60 -12.12 4.89
N LEU A 30 2.71 -11.30 4.37
CA LEU A 30 1.53 -11.72 3.64
C LEU A 30 1.50 -11.11 2.24
N SER A 31 0.65 -11.67 1.36
CA SER A 31 0.32 -11.00 0.11
C SER A 31 -0.33 -9.65 0.40
N TYR A 32 -0.27 -8.70 -0.55
CA TYR A 32 -0.90 -7.38 -0.37
C TYR A 32 -2.40 -7.50 -0.02
N GLU A 33 -3.09 -8.44 -0.67
CA GLU A 33 -4.49 -8.75 -0.40
C GLU A 33 -4.70 -9.26 1.03
N ASP A 34 -3.96 -10.31 1.43
CA ASP A 34 -4.13 -10.92 2.75
C ASP A 34 -3.71 -9.95 3.87
N PHE A 35 -2.65 -9.16 3.68
CA PHE A 35 -2.21 -8.13 4.62
C PHE A 35 -3.29 -7.06 4.84
N ASN A 36 -3.88 -6.53 3.76
CA ASN A 36 -4.95 -5.54 3.90
C ASN A 36 -6.18 -6.13 4.60
N MET A 37 -6.46 -7.43 4.39
CA MET A 37 -7.57 -8.10 5.06
C MET A 37 -7.39 -8.24 6.57
N GLU A 38 -6.16 -8.23 7.11
CA GLU A 38 -5.94 -8.16 8.57
C GLU A 38 -6.56 -6.90 9.21
N ILE A 39 -6.66 -5.81 8.44
CA ILE A 39 -7.22 -4.53 8.90
C ILE A 39 -8.69 -4.40 8.46
N LEU A 40 -8.97 -4.69 7.19
CA LEU A 40 -10.29 -4.48 6.59
C LEU A 40 -11.34 -5.46 7.13
N SER A 41 -10.96 -6.69 7.50
CA SER A 41 -11.89 -7.65 8.12
C SER A 41 -12.41 -7.16 9.48
N LEU A 42 -11.59 -6.44 10.25
CA LEU A 42 -12.00 -5.78 11.50
C LEU A 42 -13.00 -4.64 11.26
N CYS A 43 -13.15 -4.20 10.02
CA CYS A 43 -14.11 -3.20 9.57
C CYS A 43 -15.33 -3.82 8.88
N GLY A 44 -15.48 -5.16 8.93
CA GLY A 44 -16.61 -5.88 8.33
C GLY A 44 -16.46 -6.18 6.83
N VAL A 45 -15.31 -5.86 6.22
CA VAL A 45 -15.05 -6.20 4.82
C VAL A 45 -14.76 -7.70 4.71
N ARG A 46 -15.39 -8.35 3.73
CA ARG A 46 -15.15 -9.76 3.42
C ARG A 46 -14.63 -9.90 2.00
N MET A 47 -13.53 -10.62 1.85
CA MET A 47 -12.98 -10.93 0.54
C MET A 47 -13.68 -12.15 -0.06
N LEU A 48 -14.22 -12.01 -1.26
CA LEU A 48 -14.77 -13.11 -2.04
C LEU A 48 -13.63 -13.86 -2.74
N ARG A 49 -13.03 -14.83 -2.03
CA ARG A 49 -11.83 -15.56 -2.52
C ARG A 49 -12.06 -16.32 -3.83
N TRP A 50 -13.31 -16.63 -4.18
CA TRP A 50 -13.66 -17.27 -5.46
C TRP A 50 -13.55 -16.33 -6.67
N LEU A 51 -13.47 -15.02 -6.47
CA LEU A 51 -13.40 -14.03 -7.55
C LEU A 51 -11.94 -13.64 -7.89
N ARG A 52 -11.01 -14.59 -7.78
CA ARG A 52 -9.61 -14.33 -8.12
C ARG A 52 -9.47 -14.17 -9.63
N VAL A 53 -9.16 -12.96 -10.06
CA VAL A 53 -8.95 -12.61 -11.46
C VAL A 53 -7.62 -13.20 -11.93
N PRO A 54 -7.56 -13.93 -13.07
CA PRO A 54 -6.31 -14.44 -13.60
C PRO A 54 -5.29 -13.31 -13.84
N PRO A 55 -4.00 -13.48 -13.47
CA PRO A 55 -2.97 -12.45 -13.66
C PRO A 55 -2.82 -11.94 -15.09
N LEU A 56 -3.07 -12.80 -16.07
CA LEU A 56 -3.07 -12.41 -17.48
C LEU A 56 -4.15 -11.35 -17.77
N LEU A 57 -5.36 -11.54 -17.26
CA LEU A 57 -6.46 -10.61 -17.45
C LEU A 57 -6.17 -9.25 -16.81
N VAL A 58 -5.60 -9.23 -15.60
CA VAL A 58 -5.18 -7.98 -14.92
C VAL A 58 -4.14 -7.22 -15.76
N ARG A 59 -3.16 -7.93 -16.35
CA ARG A 59 -2.14 -7.31 -17.23
C ARG A 59 -2.75 -6.76 -18.52
N LEU A 60 -3.67 -7.51 -19.14
CA LEU A 60 -4.37 -7.06 -20.35
C LEU A 60 -5.21 -5.81 -20.08
N LEU A 61 -5.95 -5.79 -18.97
CA LEU A 61 -6.74 -4.63 -18.56
C LEU A 61 -5.86 -3.40 -18.27
N GLY A 62 -4.73 -3.59 -17.59
CA GLY A 62 -3.77 -2.49 -17.35
C GLY A 62 -3.18 -1.94 -18.65
N ALA A 63 -2.84 -2.81 -19.61
CA ALA A 63 -2.35 -2.39 -20.93
C ALA A 63 -3.42 -1.68 -21.75
N PHE A 64 -4.65 -2.18 -21.73
CA PHE A 64 -5.79 -1.56 -22.37
C PHE A 64 -6.04 -0.15 -21.82
N ASN A 65 -6.03 0.01 -20.50
CA ASN A 65 -6.22 1.30 -19.84
C ASN A 65 -5.15 2.34 -20.21
N ASP A 66 -3.89 1.91 -20.32
CA ASP A 66 -2.80 2.78 -20.79
C ASP A 66 -2.98 3.19 -22.26
N ALA A 67 -3.38 2.25 -23.12
CA ALA A 67 -3.65 2.52 -24.54
C ALA A 67 -4.86 3.46 -24.72
N LEU A 68 -5.93 3.23 -23.98
CA LEU A 68 -7.12 4.08 -23.96
C LEU A 68 -6.77 5.51 -23.52
N ARG A 69 -6.00 5.65 -22.45
CA ARG A 69 -5.53 6.97 -21.98
C ARG A 69 -4.71 7.68 -23.06
N ALA A 70 -3.81 6.97 -23.73
CA ALA A 70 -3.01 7.54 -24.81
C ALA A 70 -3.87 7.97 -26.01
N ALA A 71 -4.86 7.16 -26.40
CA ALA A 71 -5.78 7.47 -27.48
C ALA A 71 -6.65 8.71 -27.15
N LEU A 72 -7.20 8.79 -25.94
CA LEU A 72 -7.98 9.94 -25.48
C LEU A 72 -7.13 11.21 -25.43
N ALA A 73 -5.88 11.11 -24.94
CA ALA A 73 -4.95 12.24 -24.94
C ALA A 73 -4.64 12.73 -26.36
N ALA A 74 -4.47 11.81 -27.32
CA ALA A 74 -4.27 12.17 -28.73
C ALA A 74 -5.49 12.88 -29.36
N LEU A 75 -6.69 12.64 -28.84
CA LEU A 75 -7.93 13.32 -29.23
C LEU A 75 -8.19 14.62 -28.46
N GLY A 76 -7.24 15.09 -27.64
CA GLY A 76 -7.38 16.31 -26.84
C GLY A 76 -8.32 16.15 -25.63
N VAL A 77 -8.68 14.91 -25.27
CA VAL A 77 -9.54 14.63 -24.12
C VAL A 77 -8.68 14.44 -22.88
N ALA A 78 -8.90 15.28 -21.87
CA ALA A 78 -8.25 15.12 -20.57
C ALA A 78 -8.83 13.90 -19.84
N TYR A 79 -8.01 12.85 -19.70
CA TYR A 79 -8.35 11.65 -18.93
C TYR A 79 -7.27 11.39 -17.88
N GLY A 80 -7.69 11.39 -16.61
CA GLY A 80 -6.79 11.12 -15.48
C GLY A 80 -6.24 9.69 -15.51
N PRO A 81 -5.11 9.43 -14.81
CA PRO A 81 -4.55 8.09 -14.75
C PRO A 81 -5.56 7.13 -14.10
N PRO A 82 -5.94 6.01 -14.76
CA PRO A 82 -6.84 5.03 -14.19
C PRO A 82 -6.16 4.33 -13.00
N LEU A 83 -6.95 3.81 -12.05
CA LEU A 83 -6.40 3.06 -10.92
C LEU A 83 -5.65 1.79 -11.35
N LEU A 84 -6.10 1.16 -12.43
CA LEU A 84 -5.45 -0.01 -13.02
C LEU A 84 -4.68 0.40 -14.28
N THR A 85 -3.39 0.63 -14.14
CA THR A 85 -2.40 0.80 -15.22
C THR A 85 -1.49 -0.43 -15.31
N ARG A 86 -0.66 -0.52 -16.37
CA ARG A 86 0.41 -1.54 -16.41
C ARG A 86 1.34 -1.46 -15.21
N TYR A 87 1.66 -0.25 -14.76
CA TYR A 87 2.50 -0.03 -13.58
C TYR A 87 1.87 -0.62 -12.32
N THR A 88 0.62 -0.26 -12.00
CA THR A 88 -0.06 -0.79 -10.81
C THR A 88 -0.32 -2.30 -10.90
N ALA A 89 -0.55 -2.84 -12.10
CA ALA A 89 -0.67 -4.28 -12.32
C ALA A 89 0.65 -5.00 -12.03
N ALA A 90 1.79 -4.43 -12.46
CA ALA A 90 3.10 -4.98 -12.16
C ALA A 90 3.37 -5.01 -10.65
N ILE A 91 3.04 -3.93 -9.94
CA ILE A 91 3.16 -3.87 -8.47
C ILE A 91 2.28 -4.92 -7.80
N ALA A 92 1.02 -5.03 -8.19
CA ALA A 92 0.08 -5.97 -7.57
C ALA A 92 0.40 -7.46 -7.83
N LEU A 93 1.00 -7.76 -8.99
CA LEU A 93 1.32 -9.13 -9.40
C LEU A 93 2.74 -9.58 -9.05
N THR A 94 3.61 -8.65 -8.64
CA THR A 94 4.99 -8.98 -8.28
C THR A 94 5.10 -9.14 -6.78
N VAL A 95 5.55 -10.32 -6.34
CA VAL A 95 5.88 -10.54 -4.93
C VAL A 95 7.20 -9.86 -4.62
N PHE A 96 7.19 -8.98 -3.62
CA PHE A 96 8.37 -8.33 -3.10
C PHE A 96 8.35 -8.40 -1.57
N SER A 97 9.44 -8.88 -0.98
CA SER A 97 9.62 -8.95 0.46
C SER A 97 11.04 -8.52 0.81
N VAL A 98 11.17 -7.77 1.90
CA VAL A 98 12.46 -7.30 2.40
C VAL A 98 12.66 -7.87 3.79
N ASP A 99 13.84 -8.44 4.01
CA ASP A 99 14.27 -8.94 5.31
C ASP A 99 15.63 -8.33 5.64
N THR A 100 15.67 -7.48 6.66
CA THR A 100 16.91 -6.86 7.10
C THR A 100 16.78 -6.27 8.49
N ASP A 101 17.90 -6.26 9.21
CA ASP A 101 18.07 -5.69 10.54
C ASP A 101 18.77 -4.32 10.49
N LYS A 102 19.10 -3.82 9.29
CA LYS A 102 20.10 -2.76 9.14
C LYS A 102 19.74 -1.46 9.83
N ALA A 103 18.47 -1.08 9.89
CA ALA A 103 18.10 0.13 10.64
C ALA A 103 18.07 -0.06 12.15
N ALA A 104 17.77 -1.26 12.64
CA ALA A 104 17.92 -1.57 14.06
C ALA A 104 19.40 -1.45 14.42
N ARG A 105 20.30 -2.06 13.63
CA ARG A 105 21.75 -1.99 13.84
C ARG A 105 22.33 -0.57 13.68
N LEU A 106 21.98 0.13 12.60
CA LEU A 106 22.58 1.41 12.23
C LEU A 106 21.91 2.63 12.85
N PHE A 107 20.70 2.52 13.41
CA PHE A 107 20.01 3.67 14.02
C PHE A 107 19.36 3.36 15.36
N GLY A 108 19.39 2.10 15.83
CA GLY A 108 18.57 1.67 16.96
C GLY A 108 17.07 1.78 16.66
N TYR A 109 16.69 1.67 15.38
CA TYR A 109 15.30 1.85 14.98
C TYR A 109 14.41 0.75 15.57
N ALA A 110 13.29 1.18 16.15
CA ALA A 110 12.16 0.34 16.52
C ALA A 110 10.86 1.04 16.09
N PRO A 111 9.84 0.28 15.64
CA PRO A 111 8.54 0.85 15.34
C PRO A 111 7.91 1.45 16.60
N ARG A 112 7.19 2.58 16.44
CA ARG A 112 6.53 3.27 17.57
C ARG A 112 5.43 2.42 18.22
N TYR A 113 4.78 1.57 17.45
CA TYR A 113 3.69 0.71 17.88
C TYR A 113 4.01 -0.72 17.48
N SER A 114 3.63 -1.68 18.33
CA SER A 114 3.65 -3.09 17.93
C SER A 114 2.66 -3.34 16.79
N TRP A 115 2.85 -4.43 16.04
CA TRP A 115 1.94 -4.78 14.95
C TRP A 115 0.45 -4.79 15.36
N PRO A 116 0.03 -5.48 16.46
CA PRO A 116 -1.38 -5.46 16.87
C PRO A 116 -1.92 -4.06 17.16
N GLN A 117 -1.10 -3.23 17.83
CA GLN A 117 -1.45 -1.85 18.13
C GLN A 117 -1.61 -1.00 16.86
N ALA A 118 -0.73 -1.17 15.87
CA ALA A 118 -0.79 -0.46 14.60
C ALA A 118 -2.02 -0.91 13.79
N ARG A 119 -2.28 -2.22 13.72
CA ARG A 119 -3.45 -2.81 13.06
C ARG A 119 -4.75 -2.27 13.65
N ASP A 120 -4.91 -2.33 14.97
CA ASP A 120 -6.16 -1.93 15.64
C ASP A 120 -6.41 -0.42 15.54
N ARG A 121 -5.36 0.40 15.64
CA ARG A 121 -5.44 1.85 15.41
C ARG A 121 -5.81 2.19 13.97
N THR A 122 -5.21 1.49 13.00
CA THR A 122 -5.52 1.70 11.58
C THR A 122 -6.95 1.29 11.30
N ALA A 123 -7.42 0.15 11.84
CA ALA A 123 -8.82 -0.26 11.71
C ALA A 123 -9.78 0.76 12.34
N ALA A 124 -9.45 1.30 13.52
CA ALA A 124 -10.24 2.36 14.16
C ALA A 124 -10.35 3.59 13.26
N TRP A 125 -9.25 4.02 12.64
CA TRP A 125 -9.24 5.11 11.66
C TRP A 125 -10.06 4.77 10.41
N VAL A 126 -9.91 3.58 9.82
CA VAL A 126 -10.70 3.17 8.65
C VAL A 126 -12.20 3.23 8.94
N ARG A 127 -12.64 2.85 10.14
CA ARG A 127 -14.05 2.95 10.54
C ARG A 127 -14.54 4.40 10.57
N THR A 128 -13.69 5.39 10.84
CA THR A 128 -14.12 6.81 10.80
C THR A 128 -14.36 7.31 9.38
N LEU A 129 -13.69 6.71 8.38
CA LEU A 129 -13.92 7.03 6.96
C LEU A 129 -15.30 6.60 6.48
N GLY A 130 -15.97 5.68 7.19
CA GLY A 130 -17.30 5.17 6.85
C GLY A 130 -18.47 6.14 7.11
N GLY A 131 -18.25 7.20 7.90
CA GLY A 131 -19.33 8.07 8.38
C GLY A 131 -20.18 7.39 9.46
N GLY A 132 -20.39 8.05 10.59
CA GLY A 132 -21.21 7.52 11.68
C GLY A 132 -22.64 7.23 11.21
N GLY A 133 -23.05 5.97 11.31
CA GLY A 133 -24.43 5.55 11.06
C GLY A 133 -24.52 4.17 10.42
N GLY A 134 -24.66 3.15 11.26
CA GLY A 134 -25.47 1.93 11.07
C GLY A 134 -25.20 0.98 9.91
N ASP A 135 -24.95 1.46 8.70
CA ASP A 135 -25.00 0.65 7.49
C ASP A 135 -23.64 0.67 6.80
N CYS A 136 -22.99 -0.50 6.84
CA CYS A 136 -21.77 -0.80 6.09
C CYS A 136 -22.08 -0.80 4.59
N CYS A 137 -22.18 0.40 4.00
CA CYS A 137 -22.28 0.58 2.57
C CYS A 137 -20.90 0.30 1.96
N ILE A 138 -20.74 -0.93 1.47
CA ILE A 138 -19.61 -1.47 0.69
C ILE A 138 -19.04 -0.47 -0.34
N GLY A 139 -19.85 0.47 -0.84
CA GLY A 139 -19.45 1.52 -1.79
C GLY A 139 -18.53 2.63 -1.24
N LYS A 140 -18.38 2.81 0.09
CA LYS A 140 -17.48 3.84 0.66
C LYS A 140 -16.15 3.27 1.15
N VAL A 141 -16.11 1.98 1.48
CA VAL A 141 -14.88 1.30 1.90
C VAL A 141 -13.95 1.04 0.71
N THR A 142 -14.49 0.92 -0.51
CA THR A 142 -13.69 0.93 -1.75
C THR A 142 -12.93 2.24 -1.95
N THR A 143 -13.53 3.38 -1.59
CA THR A 143 -12.84 4.68 -1.57
C THR A 143 -11.76 4.76 -0.50
N ALA A 144 -11.99 4.16 0.68
CA ALA A 144 -10.99 4.06 1.74
C ALA A 144 -9.82 3.13 1.37
N ALA A 145 -10.08 2.00 0.70
CA ALA A 145 -9.04 1.12 0.17
C ALA A 145 -8.21 1.82 -0.93
N ALA A 146 -8.85 2.61 -1.79
CA ALA A 146 -8.17 3.49 -2.73
C ALA A 146 -7.38 4.61 -2.02
N ALA A 147 -7.86 5.13 -0.88
CA ALA A 147 -7.14 6.12 -0.08
C ALA A 147 -5.91 5.53 0.63
N ILE A 148 -5.98 4.27 1.11
CA ILE A 148 -4.82 3.53 1.64
C ILE A 148 -3.75 3.34 0.55
N ILE A 149 -4.16 3.14 -0.70
CA ILE A 149 -3.27 3.13 -1.86
C ILE A 149 -2.72 4.54 -2.12
N ALA A 150 -3.55 5.60 -2.14
CA ALA A 150 -3.14 6.95 -2.51
C ALA A 150 -2.23 7.66 -1.48
N THR A 151 -2.42 7.41 -0.18
CA THR A 151 -1.66 8.07 0.90
C THR A 151 -0.27 7.47 1.17
N ARG A 152 0.13 6.44 0.41
CA ARG A 152 1.48 5.85 0.50
C ARG A 152 2.38 6.13 -0.71
N TYR A 153 1.86 6.83 -1.73
CA TYR A 153 2.59 7.16 -2.96
C TYR A 153 2.76 8.67 -3.22
N TYR A 154 2.49 9.52 -2.23
CA TYR A 154 2.83 10.96 -2.24
C TYR A 154 3.38 11.40 -0.89
#